data_AF-A0A3N0WB87-F1
#
_entry.id   AF-A0A3N0WB87-F1
#
_cell.length_a   1.000
_cell.length_b   1.000
_cell.length_c   1.000
_cell.angle_alpha   90.00
_cell.angle_beta   90.00
_cell.angle_gamma   90.00
#
_symmetry.space_group_name_H-M   'P 1'
#
loop_
_entity.id
_entity.type
_entity.pdbx_description
1 polymer ?
#
loop_
_entity_poly.entity_id
_entity_poly.type
_entity_poly.pdbx_seq_one_letter_code
_entity_poly.pdbx_strand_id
1 'polypeptide(L)'
;MNIQYLKKLEAAPKIGIRKIKGVSENTIKKVEQKFNIKFPLAYYEFLFLAGESCGALPIMDTADLETISSDWHYELLQEEIKETGLNNNIIRPFWLFAESNGCEQFYFFYLDEGNDPTVYLVDYSPTDDSKREVKSVNVNFSTFIEKKIDTAYKILKEGW
;
A
#
# COMPACT_ATOMS: atom_id res chain seq x y z
N MET A 1 -20.37 -1.17 -4.26
CA MET A 1 -19.57 -0.21 -5.05
C MET A 1 -19.44 -0.64 -6.51
N ASN A 2 -19.29 0.30 -7.45
CA ASN A 2 -18.89 0.03 -8.84
C ASN A 2 -17.38 0.29 -8.99
N ILE A 3 -16.61 -0.73 -9.40
CA ILE A 3 -15.14 -0.63 -9.56
C ILE A 3 -14.82 0.12 -10.86
N GLN A 4 -13.88 1.07 -10.83
CA GLN A 4 -13.44 1.86 -11.99
C GLN A 4 -11.99 1.56 -12.36
N TYR A 5 -11.10 1.44 -11.38
CA TYR A 5 -9.66 1.28 -11.58
C TYR A 5 -9.23 -0.19 -11.50
N LEU A 6 -9.67 -0.93 -10.49
CA LEU A 6 -9.10 -2.26 -10.19
C LEU A 6 -9.84 -3.43 -10.83
N LYS A 7 -10.16 -3.32 -12.12
CA LYS A 7 -10.91 -4.35 -12.86
C LYS A 7 -10.24 -5.70 -12.87
N LYS A 8 -8.91 -5.73 -12.98
CA LYS A 8 -8.13 -6.97 -12.95
C LYS A 8 -8.19 -7.67 -11.59
N LEU A 9 -8.17 -6.91 -10.50
CA LEU A 9 -8.29 -7.46 -9.14
C LEU A 9 -9.72 -7.95 -8.89
N GLU A 10 -10.73 -7.20 -9.34
CA GLU A 10 -12.15 -7.59 -9.28
C GLU A 10 -12.38 -8.96 -9.97
N ALA A 11 -11.73 -9.19 -11.11
CA ALA A 11 -11.79 -10.45 -11.85
C ALA A 11 -10.96 -11.59 -11.23
N ALA A 12 -10.16 -11.32 -10.19
CA ALA A 12 -9.21 -12.26 -9.60
C ALA A 12 -9.60 -12.62 -8.15
N PRO A 13 -10.54 -13.57 -7.92
CA PRO A 13 -10.98 -13.96 -6.58
C PRO A 13 -9.87 -14.60 -5.72
N LYS A 14 -8.74 -14.94 -6.35
CA LYS A 14 -7.52 -15.41 -5.70
C LYS A 14 -6.29 -14.90 -6.47
N ILE A 15 -5.23 -14.62 -5.71
CA ILE A 15 -3.89 -14.34 -6.24
C ILE A 15 -2.99 -15.50 -5.81
N GLY A 16 -2.43 -16.22 -6.78
CA GLY A 16 -1.77 -17.50 -6.54
C GLY A 16 -2.75 -18.54 -5.96
N ILE A 17 -2.37 -19.13 -4.82
CA ILE A 17 -3.23 -20.09 -4.09
C ILE A 17 -4.09 -19.43 -3.01
N ARG A 18 -3.90 -18.14 -2.72
CA ARG A 18 -4.56 -17.43 -1.61
C ARG A 18 -5.72 -16.58 -2.12
N LYS A 19 -6.86 -16.66 -1.45
CA LYS A 19 -8.04 -15.84 -1.76
C LYS A 19 -7.78 -14.40 -1.36
N ILE A 20 -8.36 -13.47 -2.12
CA ILE A 20 -8.45 -12.08 -1.68
C ILE A 20 -9.67 -11.90 -0.80
N LYS A 21 -9.61 -10.95 0.13
CA LYS A 21 -10.72 -10.58 1.00
C LYS A 21 -10.68 -9.08 1.26
N GLY A 22 -11.79 -8.43 0.98
CA GLY A 22 -11.94 -7.01 1.21
C GLY A 22 -12.49 -6.66 2.58
N VAL A 23 -12.43 -5.37 2.91
CA VAL A 23 -13.11 -4.80 4.07
C VAL A 23 -14.38 -4.06 3.64
N SER A 24 -15.31 -3.87 4.58
CA SER A 24 -16.56 -3.15 4.29
C SER A 24 -16.31 -1.65 4.05
N GLU A 25 -17.16 -1.01 3.24
CA GLU A 25 -17.13 0.45 3.03
C GLU A 25 -17.21 1.24 4.35
N ASN A 26 -17.93 0.72 5.34
CA ASN A 26 -18.04 1.31 6.67
C ASN A 26 -16.71 1.23 7.45
N THR A 27 -15.98 0.11 7.33
CA THR A 27 -14.65 -0.04 7.91
C THR A 27 -13.69 0.97 7.31
N ILE A 28 -13.69 1.11 5.98
CA ILE A 28 -12.83 2.08 5.28
C ILE A 28 -13.13 3.51 5.76
N LYS A 29 -14.42 3.88 5.82
CA LYS A 29 -14.86 5.21 6.30
C LYS A 29 -14.45 5.50 7.73
N LYS A 30 -14.45 4.47 8.61
CA LYS A 30 -13.96 4.64 9.99
C LYS A 30 -12.47 4.97 10.04
N VAL A 31 -11.66 4.36 9.17
CA VAL A 31 -10.23 4.68 9.08
C VAL A 31 -10.02 6.09 8.53
N GLU A 32 -10.73 6.47 7.46
CA GLU A 32 -10.70 7.84 6.93
C GLU A 32 -11.04 8.88 8.01
N GLN A 33 -12.07 8.62 8.82
CA GLN A 33 -12.46 9.47 9.95
C GLN A 33 -11.40 9.50 11.05
N LYS A 34 -10.84 8.35 11.42
CA LYS A 34 -9.81 8.23 12.47
C LYS A 34 -8.59 9.10 12.15
N PHE A 35 -8.10 9.03 10.92
CA PHE A 35 -6.91 9.77 10.50
C PHE A 35 -7.22 11.14 9.89
N ASN A 36 -8.50 11.51 9.78
CA ASN A 36 -8.96 12.74 9.12
C ASN A 36 -8.39 12.88 7.69
N ILE A 37 -8.49 11.81 6.91
CA ILE A 37 -8.00 11.71 5.53
C ILE A 37 -9.13 11.28 4.58
N LYS A 38 -8.87 11.35 3.28
CA LYS A 38 -9.70 10.69 2.27
C LYS A 38 -8.83 9.81 1.40
N PHE A 39 -9.23 8.56 1.24
CA PHE A 39 -8.52 7.66 0.36
C PHE A 39 -8.82 7.98 -1.11
N PRO A 40 -7.79 7.93 -1.98
CA PRO A 40 -7.99 7.90 -3.42
C PRO A 40 -8.92 6.76 -3.82
N LEU A 41 -9.77 6.98 -4.83
CA LEU A 41 -10.75 5.99 -5.27
C LEU A 41 -10.10 4.64 -5.63
N ALA A 42 -8.95 4.63 -6.30
CA ALA A 42 -8.25 3.40 -6.65
C ALA A 42 -7.82 2.60 -5.40
N TYR A 43 -7.36 3.27 -4.34
CA TYR A 43 -7.03 2.60 -3.09
C TYR A 43 -8.28 2.17 -2.31
N TYR A 44 -9.34 2.97 -2.32
CA TYR A 44 -10.64 2.60 -1.75
C TYR A 44 -11.18 1.31 -2.39
N GLU A 45 -11.07 1.19 -3.72
CA GLU A 45 -11.40 -0.04 -4.46
C GLU A 45 -10.53 -1.23 -4.03
N PHE A 46 -9.23 -1.02 -3.82
CA PHE A 46 -8.33 -2.06 -3.33
C PHE A 46 -8.78 -2.55 -1.97
N LEU A 47 -9.07 -1.65 -1.05
CA LEU A 47 -9.52 -2.00 0.29
C LEU A 47 -10.83 -2.79 0.26
N PHE A 48 -11.78 -2.37 -0.57
CA PHE A 48 -13.06 -3.07 -0.73
C PHE A 48 -12.93 -4.48 -1.32
N LEU A 49 -11.91 -4.74 -2.15
CA LEU A 49 -11.68 -6.05 -2.78
C LEU A 49 -10.73 -6.94 -1.98
N ALA A 50 -9.71 -6.35 -1.35
CA ALA A 50 -8.50 -7.01 -0.88
C ALA A 50 -7.90 -6.40 0.41
N GLY A 51 -8.59 -5.47 1.08
CA GLY A 51 -8.08 -4.75 2.25
C GLY A 51 -7.97 -5.56 3.54
N GLU A 52 -8.53 -6.76 3.63
CA GLU A 52 -8.30 -7.70 4.74
C GLU A 52 -7.23 -8.72 4.36
N SER A 53 -7.20 -9.15 3.10
CA SER A 53 -6.16 -9.99 2.54
C SER A 53 -6.04 -9.77 1.04
N CYS A 54 -4.84 -9.44 0.58
CA CYS A 54 -4.55 -9.30 -0.85
C CYS A 54 -4.08 -10.61 -1.52
N GLY A 55 -4.24 -11.75 -0.84
CA GLY A 55 -3.81 -13.05 -1.34
C GLY A 55 -2.29 -13.20 -1.34
N ALA A 56 -1.71 -13.68 -2.44
CA ALA A 56 -0.26 -13.80 -2.62
C ALA A 56 0.29 -12.69 -3.52
N LEU A 57 -0.25 -11.48 -3.41
CA LEU A 57 0.19 -10.33 -4.19
C LEU A 57 1.59 -9.89 -3.70
N PRO A 58 2.62 -9.85 -4.55
CA PRO A 58 4.01 -9.60 -4.12
C PRO A 58 4.27 -8.11 -3.89
N ILE A 59 3.62 -7.53 -2.88
CA ILE A 59 3.79 -6.12 -2.49
C ILE A 59 4.85 -6.01 -1.40
N MET A 60 4.47 -6.27 -0.14
CA MET A 60 5.30 -6.31 1.07
C MET A 60 4.67 -7.29 2.07
N ASP A 61 5.25 -7.45 3.26
CA ASP A 61 4.81 -8.41 4.27
C ASP A 61 3.47 -8.01 4.92
N THR A 62 3.28 -6.72 5.16
CA THR A 62 2.06 -6.17 5.76
C THR A 62 1.36 -5.25 4.77
N ALA A 63 0.06 -5.47 4.55
CA ALA A 63 -0.75 -4.64 3.65
C ALA A 63 -2.26 -4.66 3.98
N ASP A 64 -2.67 -5.33 5.07
CA ASP A 64 -4.06 -5.32 5.51
C ASP A 64 -4.39 -4.01 6.25
N LEU A 65 -5.61 -3.53 6.05
CA LEU A 65 -6.05 -2.24 6.57
C LEU A 65 -6.05 -2.21 8.10
N GLU A 66 -6.40 -3.31 8.75
CA GLU A 66 -6.49 -3.37 10.21
C GLU A 66 -5.13 -3.10 10.84
N THR A 67 -4.08 -3.79 10.37
CA THR A 67 -2.71 -3.60 10.84
C THR A 67 -2.21 -2.20 10.51
N ILE A 68 -2.28 -1.79 9.23
CA ILE A 68 -1.76 -0.49 8.77
C ILE A 68 -2.43 0.68 9.48
N SER A 69 -3.71 0.55 9.84
CA SER A 69 -4.49 1.61 10.52
C SER A 69 -4.49 1.53 12.05
N SER A 70 -3.76 0.57 12.64
CA SER A 70 -3.67 0.42 14.10
C SER A 70 -2.81 1.52 14.74
N ASP A 71 -3.06 1.83 16.02
CA ASP A 71 -2.32 2.90 16.72
C ASP A 71 -0.83 2.53 16.88
N TRP A 72 -0.54 1.27 17.24
CA TRP A 72 0.84 0.81 17.41
C TRP A 72 1.64 0.85 16.10
N HIS A 73 1.02 0.48 14.97
CA HIS A 73 1.68 0.53 13.67
C HIS A 73 1.93 1.98 13.25
N TYR A 74 0.98 2.88 13.54
CA TYR A 74 1.16 4.30 13.28
C TYR A 74 2.29 4.89 14.13
N GLU A 75 2.41 4.50 15.40
CA GLU A 75 3.53 4.89 16.27
C GLU A 75 4.88 4.44 15.70
N LEU A 76 5.00 3.18 15.25
CA LEU A 76 6.21 2.65 14.59
C LEU A 76 6.60 3.48 13.35
N LEU A 77 5.62 3.82 12.51
CA LEU A 77 5.86 4.66 11.34
C LEU A 77 6.39 6.06 11.74
N GLN A 78 5.85 6.66 12.81
CA GLN A 78 6.32 7.97 13.27
C GLN A 78 7.74 7.91 13.84
N GLU A 79 8.08 6.84 14.57
CA GLU A 79 9.42 6.60 15.08
C GLU A 79 10.42 6.47 13.93
N GLU A 80 10.14 5.61 12.95
CA GLU A 80 10.99 5.41 11.78
C GLU A 80 11.20 6.72 10.99
N ILE A 81 10.13 7.49 10.77
CA ILE A 81 10.21 8.78 10.07
C ILE A 81 11.13 9.77 10.80
N LYS A 82 11.07 9.78 12.13
CA LYS A 82 11.86 10.67 12.98
C LYS A 82 13.32 10.24 13.03
N GLU A 83 13.59 8.96 13.21
CA GLU A 83 14.95 8.42 13.37
C GLU A 83 15.77 8.51 12.08
N THR A 84 15.12 8.30 10.94
CA THR A 84 15.79 8.29 9.62
C THR A 84 15.79 9.65 8.92
N GLY A 85 15.13 10.66 9.51
CA GLY A 85 15.02 12.01 8.95
C GLY A 85 14.14 12.10 7.71
N LEU A 86 13.26 11.12 7.47
CA LEU A 86 12.29 11.12 6.36
C LEU A 86 11.32 12.30 6.41
N ASN A 87 11.10 12.88 7.59
CA ASN A 87 10.31 14.10 7.76
C ASN A 87 10.81 15.28 6.90
N ASN A 88 12.07 15.27 6.47
CA ASN A 88 12.61 16.28 5.55
C ASN A 88 12.24 16.02 4.08
N ASN A 89 11.87 14.79 3.73
CA ASN A 89 11.57 14.35 2.37
C ASN A 89 10.07 14.13 2.13
N ILE A 90 9.34 13.65 3.14
CA ILE A 90 7.89 13.39 3.08
C ILE A 90 7.15 14.49 3.83
N ILE A 91 7.00 15.64 3.16
CA ILE A 91 6.37 16.84 3.74
C ILE A 91 4.90 17.01 3.37
N ARG A 92 4.41 16.20 2.42
CA ARG A 92 3.03 16.21 1.91
C ARG A 92 2.20 15.15 2.64
N PRO A 93 0.87 15.35 2.75
CA PRO A 93 -0.01 14.35 3.34
C PRO A 93 0.08 13.05 2.54
N PHE A 94 0.35 11.95 3.23
CA PHE A 94 0.59 10.66 2.60
C PHE A 94 -0.13 9.53 3.34
N TRP A 95 -0.24 8.39 2.67
CA TRP A 95 -0.71 7.15 3.27
C TRP A 95 0.18 5.99 2.83
N LEU A 96 0.76 5.30 3.81
CA LEU A 96 1.46 4.03 3.63
C LEU A 96 0.41 2.93 3.46
N PHE A 97 0.54 2.13 2.40
CA PHE A 97 -0.41 1.04 2.14
C PHE A 97 0.19 -0.37 2.20
N ALA A 98 1.52 -0.48 2.24
CA ALA A 98 2.20 -1.75 2.46
C ALA A 98 3.61 -1.54 3.00
N GLU A 99 4.05 -2.35 3.95
CA GLU A 99 5.38 -2.26 4.57
C GLU A 99 6.03 -3.62 4.86
N SER A 100 7.33 -3.56 5.04
CA SER A 100 8.18 -4.63 5.55
C SER A 100 9.16 -4.07 6.57
N ASN A 101 9.63 -4.95 7.46
CA ASN A 101 10.63 -4.66 8.49
C ASN A 101 10.24 -3.54 9.46
N GLY A 102 8.95 -3.41 9.82
CA GLY A 102 8.54 -2.43 10.82
C GLY A 102 8.62 -1.00 10.30
N CYS A 103 8.10 -0.78 9.09
CA CYS A 103 8.13 0.48 8.35
C CYS A 103 9.50 0.94 7.83
N GLU A 104 10.57 0.13 7.94
CA GLU A 104 11.87 0.50 7.32
C GLU A 104 11.79 0.55 5.79
N GLN A 105 10.94 -0.28 5.19
CA GLN A 105 10.63 -0.26 3.77
C GLN A 105 9.13 -0.20 3.57
N PHE A 106 8.64 0.73 2.75
CA PHE A 106 7.21 0.82 2.53
C PHE A 106 6.81 1.50 1.23
N TYR A 107 5.67 1.05 0.69
CA TYR A 107 4.99 1.77 -0.37
C TYR A 107 3.96 2.73 0.19
N PHE A 108 3.92 3.91 -0.40
CA PHE A 108 2.95 4.93 -0.06
C PHE A 108 2.53 5.71 -1.30
N PHE A 109 1.51 6.54 -1.13
CA PHE A 109 1.13 7.58 -2.08
C PHE A 109 0.80 8.87 -1.34
N TYR A 110 0.85 10.00 -2.05
CA TYR A 110 0.38 11.26 -1.51
C TYR A 110 -1.14 11.39 -1.68
N LEU A 111 -1.82 11.89 -0.64
CA LEU A 111 -3.27 11.99 -0.56
C LEU A 111 -3.85 13.14 -1.40
N ASP A 112 -3.00 14.05 -1.86
CA ASP A 112 -3.32 15.22 -2.67
C ASP A 112 -3.15 14.98 -4.19
N GLU A 113 -2.91 13.74 -4.64
CA GLU A 113 -2.67 13.39 -6.06
C GLU A 113 -3.91 12.86 -6.81
N GLY A 114 -5.10 13.07 -6.26
CA GLY A 114 -6.36 12.70 -6.89
C GLY A 114 -6.76 11.24 -6.65
N ASN A 115 -7.51 10.66 -7.59
CA ASN A 115 -8.19 9.37 -7.39
C ASN A 115 -7.31 8.14 -7.62
N ASP A 116 -6.21 8.28 -8.36
CA ASP A 116 -5.29 7.21 -8.70
C ASP A 116 -3.84 7.74 -8.65
N PRO A 117 -3.30 7.88 -7.44
CA PRO A 117 -2.08 8.65 -7.18
C PRO A 117 -0.83 7.89 -7.63
N THR A 118 0.30 8.59 -7.71
CA THR A 118 1.59 7.95 -7.99
C THR A 118 2.04 7.13 -6.78
N VAL A 119 2.63 5.97 -7.03
CA VAL A 119 3.22 5.13 -5.98
C VAL A 119 4.68 5.53 -5.76
N TYR A 120 5.03 5.64 -4.49
CA TYR A 120 6.39 5.88 -4.01
C TYR A 120 6.82 4.73 -3.12
N LEU A 121 8.13 4.51 -3.07
CA LEU A 121 8.79 3.53 -2.21
C LEU A 121 9.76 4.26 -1.30
N VAL A 122 9.71 3.93 -0.02
CA VAL A 122 10.79 4.17 0.94
C VAL A 122 11.60 2.90 1.07
N ASP A 123 12.93 3.04 0.96
CA ASP A 123 13.88 1.94 1.07
C ASP A 123 15.19 2.44 1.71
N TYR A 124 16.08 1.52 2.08
CA TYR A 124 17.42 1.84 2.59
C TYR A 124 18.20 2.69 1.58
N SER A 125 18.96 3.67 2.09
CA SER A 125 19.91 4.38 1.24
C SER A 125 21.05 3.42 0.87
N PRO A 126 21.46 3.35 -0.42
CA PRO A 126 22.59 2.52 -0.84
C PRO A 126 23.94 3.01 -0.30
N THR A 127 23.99 4.18 0.35
CA THR A 127 25.22 4.79 0.87
C THR A 127 25.26 4.90 2.38
N ASP A 128 24.13 4.72 3.06
CA ASP A 128 23.99 4.91 4.51
C ASP A 128 22.75 4.17 5.02
N ASP A 129 22.94 2.96 5.55
CA ASP A 129 21.85 2.10 6.02
C ASP A 129 21.04 2.70 7.19
N SER A 130 21.57 3.74 7.87
CA SER A 130 20.83 4.49 8.89
C SER A 130 19.82 5.49 8.31
N LYS A 131 19.85 5.71 6.99
CA LYS A 131 18.95 6.60 6.26
C LYS A 131 17.99 5.84 5.38
N ARG A 132 16.93 6.56 5.00
CA ARG A 132 15.95 6.10 4.02
C ARG A 132 15.88 7.06 2.84
N GLU A 133 15.62 6.49 1.68
CA GLU A 133 15.42 7.24 0.44
C GLU A 133 14.00 7.05 -0.08
N VAL A 134 13.43 8.15 -0.56
CA VAL A 134 12.13 8.16 -1.23
C VAL A 134 12.35 8.06 -2.74
N LYS A 135 11.73 7.07 -3.39
CA LYS A 135 11.82 6.85 -4.84
C LYS A 135 10.42 6.76 -5.42
N SER A 136 10.16 7.47 -6.51
CA SER A 136 8.93 7.23 -7.29
C SER A 136 9.05 5.91 -8.04
N VAL A 137 7.99 5.11 -8.03
CA VAL A 137 7.89 3.89 -8.84
C VAL A 137 7.45 4.21 -10.29
N ASN A 138 7.19 5.49 -10.60
CA ASN A 138 6.79 6.00 -11.92
C ASN A 138 5.54 5.30 -12.49
N VAL A 139 4.62 4.88 -11.62
CA VAL A 139 3.30 4.34 -11.97
C VAL A 139 2.27 4.81 -10.96
N ASN A 140 1.02 4.88 -11.39
CA ASN A 140 -0.10 5.09 -10.49
C ASN A 140 -0.48 3.80 -9.74
N PHE A 141 -1.27 3.94 -8.68
CA PHE A 141 -1.65 2.85 -7.80
C PHE A 141 -2.37 1.71 -8.53
N SER A 142 -3.30 2.03 -9.43
CA SER A 142 -4.02 1.01 -10.21
C SER A 142 -3.07 0.16 -11.07
N THR A 143 -2.18 0.80 -11.84
CA THR A 143 -1.18 0.11 -12.67
C THR A 143 -0.19 -0.68 -11.81
N PHE A 144 0.19 -0.14 -10.64
CA PHE A 144 1.05 -0.85 -9.70
C PHE A 144 0.42 -2.19 -9.29
N ILE A 145 -0.85 -2.19 -8.86
CA ILE A 145 -1.58 -3.41 -8.49
C ILE A 145 -1.67 -4.39 -9.67
N GLU A 146 -1.98 -3.91 -10.88
CA GLU A 146 -2.05 -4.77 -12.07
C GLU A 146 -0.73 -5.48 -12.37
N LYS A 147 0.39 -4.75 -12.28
CA LYS A 147 1.74 -5.31 -12.45
C LYS A 147 2.06 -6.34 -11.37
N LYS A 148 1.65 -6.11 -10.12
CA LYS A 148 1.85 -7.08 -9.03
C LYS A 148 1.04 -8.36 -9.25
N ILE A 149 -0.17 -8.26 -9.80
CA ILE A 149 -0.98 -9.43 -10.20
C ILE A 149 -0.24 -10.24 -11.28
N ASP A 150 0.30 -9.57 -12.30
CA ASP A 150 1.06 -10.25 -13.36
C ASP A 150 2.29 -10.97 -12.81
N THR A 151 3.06 -10.30 -11.94
CA THR A 151 4.21 -10.89 -11.27
C THR A 151 3.80 -12.11 -10.45
N ALA A 152 2.69 -12.07 -9.71
CA ALA A 152 2.21 -13.20 -8.92
C ALA A 152 1.91 -14.43 -9.79
N TYR A 153 1.26 -14.24 -10.94
CA TYR A 153 0.96 -15.35 -11.86
C TYR A 153 2.20 -15.85 -12.60
N LYS A 154 3.16 -14.97 -12.89
CA LYS A 154 4.45 -15.38 -13.44
C LYS A 154 5.20 -16.28 -12.46
N ILE A 155 5.33 -15.87 -11.19
CA ILE A 155 5.97 -16.66 -10.12
C ILE A 155 5.28 -18.02 -9.96
N LEU A 156 3.95 -18.06 -9.99
CA LEU A 156 3.20 -19.33 -9.89
C LEU A 156 3.53 -20.29 -11.03
N LYS A 157 3.76 -19.77 -12.24
CA LYS A 157 4.04 -20.57 -13.44
C LYS A 157 5.50 -21.02 -13.53
N GLU A 158 6.43 -20.15 -13.15
CA GLU A 158 7.86 -20.31 -13.39
C GLU A 158 8.65 -20.76 -12.15
N GLY A 159 8.06 -20.64 -10.96
CA GLY A 159 8.80 -20.73 -9.71
C GLY A 159 9.41 -19.39 -9.32
N TRP A 160 10.07 -19.35 -8.15
CA TRP A 160 10.89 -18.22 -7.71
C TRP A 160 12.30 -18.30 -8.29
#